data_AF-A0A1M3EIU7-F1
#
_entry.id   AF-A0A1M3EIU7-F1
#
_cell.length_a   1.000
_cell.length_b   1.000
_cell.length_c   1.000
_cell.angle_alpha   90.00
_cell.angle_beta   90.00
_cell.angle_gamma   90.00
#
_symmetry.space_group_name_H-M   'P 1'
#
loop_
_entity.id
_entity.type
_entity.pdbx_description
1 polymer ?
#
loop_
_entity_poly.entity_id
_entity_poly.type
_entity_poly.pdbx_seq_one_letter_code
_entity_poly.pdbx_strand_id
1 'polypeptide(L)'
;MSEPPWWPEHRPHDVQRAWTASGDIAPSDWSRASSAPPVNEALAVPLGSRPPRRRGWPAVVLVLVLALTTVWLSGRLGSAAAARNAPPPGREESAVPLGTPPLGAPTTGPYSFLQTQSDGVSPVTYDPCRPLHYVVRTDGAPVGGDVLIATGLARISEATGLQFVADGSTTEAPMEHRPVYQPDRYGRRWAPVLIAWSTPAETPELAGDVAGSAGSSSVTLHGTAHYVSGIVVLDGPAITQLLGSANGTALAQGVVTHELAHLVGLGHVNDPTQLMNPTAAVNVTSLADGDRAGLARLGTGACVPGL
;
A
#
# COMPACT_ATOMS: atom_id res chain seq x y z
N MET A 1 8.76 4.82 -60.88
CA MET A 1 10.01 5.10 -60.12
C MET A 1 9.68 4.87 -58.66
N SER A 2 10.29 4.01 -57.85
CA SER A 2 11.03 2.76 -57.95
C SER A 2 11.00 2.23 -56.50
N GLU A 3 10.82 0.92 -56.29
CA GLU A 3 10.82 0.30 -54.95
C GLU A 3 12.25 0.15 -54.34
N PRO A 4 12.50 -0.65 -53.26
CA PRO A 4 12.99 -0.23 -51.92
C PRO A 4 14.38 -0.87 -51.64
N PRO A 5 14.92 -1.08 -50.40
CA PRO A 5 14.45 -2.09 -49.41
C PRO A 5 14.68 -1.60 -47.93
N TRP A 6 14.38 -2.26 -46.81
CA TRP A 6 14.50 -3.67 -46.40
C TRP A 6 13.73 -3.90 -45.07
N TRP A 7 13.04 -5.04 -45.00
CA TRP A 7 12.59 -5.74 -43.77
C TRP A 7 13.57 -6.93 -43.55
N PRO A 8 13.62 -7.55 -42.35
CA PRO A 8 13.06 -8.90 -42.32
C PRO A 8 12.33 -9.26 -41.01
N GLU A 9 11.35 -10.14 -41.17
CA GLU A 9 10.53 -10.75 -40.14
C GLU A 9 10.91 -12.22 -39.92
N HIS A 10 10.64 -12.69 -38.70
CA HIS A 10 10.39 -14.07 -38.24
C HIS A 10 11.55 -15.09 -38.18
N ARG A 11 11.73 -15.67 -36.99
CA ARG A 11 11.19 -17.02 -36.66
C ARG A 11 11.19 -17.32 -35.15
N PRO A 12 10.21 -18.12 -34.67
CA PRO A 12 10.14 -18.64 -33.31
C PRO A 12 10.94 -19.94 -33.16
N HIS A 13 11.47 -20.21 -31.97
CA HIS A 13 12.03 -21.51 -31.61
C HIS A 13 11.07 -22.24 -30.67
N ASP A 14 10.57 -23.37 -31.15
CA ASP A 14 9.88 -24.40 -30.37
C ASP A 14 10.75 -25.68 -30.41
N VAL A 15 10.35 -26.65 -29.56
CA VAL A 15 10.69 -28.08 -29.56
C VAL A 15 11.78 -28.55 -28.57
N GLN A 16 11.26 -29.01 -27.42
CA GLN A 16 11.50 -30.32 -26.79
C GLN A 16 12.89 -30.96 -26.95
N ARG A 17 13.59 -31.14 -25.83
CA ARG A 17 14.61 -32.18 -25.68
C ARG A 17 14.16 -33.20 -24.63
N ALA A 18 13.70 -34.34 -25.13
CA ALA A 18 13.53 -35.57 -24.38
C ALA A 18 14.91 -36.07 -23.90
N TRP A 19 15.02 -36.37 -22.61
CA TRP A 19 16.15 -37.12 -22.06
C TRP A 19 15.85 -38.61 -22.22
N THR A 20 16.62 -39.27 -23.08
CA THR A 20 16.66 -40.71 -23.25
C THR A 20 17.44 -41.37 -22.12
N ALA A 21 16.84 -42.40 -21.52
CA ALA A 21 17.48 -43.32 -20.58
C ALA A 21 18.40 -44.32 -21.30
N SER A 22 19.56 -44.62 -20.69
CA SER A 22 20.45 -45.78 -20.88
C SER A 22 21.58 -45.61 -19.85
N GLY A 23 21.99 -46.54 -18.99
CA GLY A 23 21.61 -47.92 -18.72
C GLY A 23 22.31 -48.40 -17.44
N ASP A 24 21.74 -49.44 -16.84
CA ASP A 24 22.33 -50.58 -16.14
C ASP A 24 23.71 -50.45 -15.46
N ILE A 25 23.71 -50.46 -14.11
CA ILE A 25 24.72 -51.19 -13.32
C ILE A 25 24.00 -51.85 -12.13
N ALA A 26 23.99 -53.19 -12.13
CA ALA A 26 23.59 -54.06 -11.03
C ALA A 26 24.84 -54.73 -10.41
N PRO A 27 24.74 -55.34 -9.21
CA PRO A 27 25.76 -55.29 -8.16
C PRO A 27 26.64 -56.55 -8.08
N SER A 28 27.81 -56.44 -7.45
CA SER A 28 28.58 -57.61 -7.04
C SER A 28 29.20 -57.45 -5.64
N ASP A 29 28.75 -58.37 -4.78
CA ASP A 29 29.32 -58.88 -3.54
C ASP A 29 30.84 -58.74 -3.33
N TRP A 30 31.25 -58.50 -2.08
CA TRP A 30 32.23 -59.36 -1.39
C TRP A 30 32.00 -59.39 0.13
N SER A 31 31.86 -60.62 0.63
CA SER A 31 31.67 -61.03 2.02
C SER A 31 32.96 -61.59 2.65
N ARG A 32 33.23 -61.27 3.93
CA ARG A 32 33.83 -62.12 5.00
C ARG A 32 34.05 -61.27 6.27
N ALA A 33 33.36 -61.53 7.39
CA ALA A 33 33.74 -62.44 8.50
C ALA A 33 35.19 -62.20 8.97
N SER A 34 35.55 -61.96 10.23
CA SER A 34 35.09 -62.46 11.54
C SER A 34 35.83 -61.61 12.60
N SER A 35 35.32 -61.35 13.80
CA SER A 35 35.83 -61.95 15.07
C SER A 35 35.21 -61.17 16.26
N ALA A 36 34.71 -61.88 17.27
CA ALA A 36 34.29 -61.32 18.56
C ALA A 36 35.17 -61.89 19.70
N PRO A 37 35.32 -61.13 20.81
CA PRO A 37 35.36 -61.71 22.15
C PRO A 37 34.41 -60.97 23.14
N PRO A 38 34.22 -61.47 24.38
CA PRO A 38 32.89 -61.50 25.00
C PRO A 38 32.64 -60.52 26.17
N VAL A 39 31.34 -60.39 26.47
CA VAL A 39 30.57 -59.90 27.65
C VAL A 39 31.18 -58.94 28.67
N ASN A 40 30.40 -57.89 29.01
CA ASN A 40 30.00 -57.57 30.38
C ASN A 40 28.63 -56.88 30.41
N GLU A 41 27.92 -57.14 31.51
CA GLU A 41 26.55 -56.77 31.88
C GLU A 41 26.20 -55.29 31.65
N ALA A 42 24.95 -55.03 31.22
CA ALA A 42 24.02 -54.12 31.90
C ALA A 42 22.75 -53.81 31.06
N LEU A 43 21.60 -54.14 31.67
CA LEU A 43 20.42 -53.28 31.81
C LEU A 43 19.57 -52.89 30.59
N ALA A 44 18.31 -53.34 30.67
CA ALA A 44 17.08 -52.63 30.33
C ALA A 44 16.84 -52.21 28.87
N VAL A 45 15.87 -52.90 28.24
CA VAL A 45 15.15 -52.45 27.04
C VAL A 45 14.24 -51.27 27.42
N PRO A 46 14.36 -50.08 26.79
CA PRO A 46 13.28 -49.11 26.78
C PRO A 46 12.53 -49.18 25.46
N LEU A 47 11.24 -49.46 25.58
CA LEU A 47 10.24 -49.35 24.52
C LEU A 47 10.15 -47.89 24.00
N GLY A 48 10.14 -47.75 22.67
CA GLY A 48 9.39 -46.71 21.97
C GLY A 48 9.89 -45.27 22.06
N SER A 49 10.76 -44.87 21.13
CA SER A 49 10.96 -43.48 20.75
C SER A 49 9.71 -42.94 20.04
N ARG A 50 8.85 -42.22 20.77
CA ARG A 50 7.83 -41.35 20.19
C ARG A 50 8.52 -40.25 19.35
N PRO A 51 8.01 -39.87 18.17
CA PRO A 51 8.58 -38.77 17.41
C PRO A 51 8.48 -37.47 18.23
N PRO A 52 9.45 -36.54 18.09
CA PRO A 52 9.42 -35.30 18.85
C PRO A 52 8.17 -34.51 18.48
N ARG A 53 7.37 -34.17 19.50
CA ARG A 53 6.30 -33.18 19.41
C ARG A 53 6.89 -31.94 18.75
N ARG A 54 6.38 -31.58 17.57
CA ARG A 54 6.60 -30.25 16.97
C ARG A 54 6.20 -29.23 18.02
N ARG A 55 7.20 -28.59 18.63
CA ARG A 55 7.02 -27.49 19.57
C ARG A 55 6.44 -26.37 18.71
N GLY A 56 5.12 -26.22 18.73
CA GLY A 56 4.44 -25.13 18.05
C GLY A 56 5.10 -23.84 18.52
N TRP A 57 5.70 -23.12 17.58
CA TRP A 57 6.12 -21.76 17.86
C TRP A 57 4.85 -21.02 18.28
N PRO A 58 4.84 -20.33 19.42
CA PRO A 58 3.67 -19.54 19.79
C PRO A 58 3.40 -18.60 18.62
N ALA A 59 2.16 -18.60 18.12
CA ALA A 59 1.74 -17.65 17.11
C ALA A 59 1.95 -16.26 17.72
N VAL A 60 2.99 -15.56 17.25
CA VAL A 60 3.21 -14.17 17.59
C VAL A 60 2.04 -13.42 16.96
N VAL A 61 1.10 -12.99 17.80
CA VAL A 61 0.04 -12.07 17.38
C VAL A 61 0.73 -10.73 17.14
N LEU A 62 1.04 -10.43 15.89
CA LEU A 62 1.57 -9.13 15.50
C LEU A 62 0.43 -8.12 15.64
N VAL A 63 0.50 -7.29 16.67
CA VAL A 63 -0.41 -6.15 16.84
C VAL A 63 0.24 -4.98 16.11
N LEU A 64 -0.22 -4.67 14.90
CA LEU A 64 0.22 -3.48 14.20
C LEU A 64 -0.62 -2.30 14.69
N VAL A 65 0.04 -1.30 15.24
CA VAL A 65 -0.58 -0.02 15.57
C VAL A 65 -0.31 0.89 14.37
N LEU A 66 -1.34 1.12 13.57
CA LEU A 66 -1.28 2.12 12.53
C LEU A 66 -1.24 3.48 13.25
N ALA A 67 -0.26 4.31 12.91
CA ALA A 67 0.17 5.42 13.76
C ALA A 67 -1.04 6.23 14.26
N LEU A 68 -1.23 6.25 15.58
CA LEU A 68 -2.18 7.13 16.26
C LEU A 68 -1.66 8.57 16.14
N THR A 69 -1.88 9.15 14.97
CA THR A 69 -1.78 10.58 14.69
C THR A 69 -0.55 11.29 15.28
N THR A 70 0.64 10.97 14.81
CA THR A 70 1.46 12.03 14.20
C THR A 70 1.21 11.96 12.71
N VAL A 71 -0.03 12.33 12.32
CA VAL A 71 -0.36 12.58 10.92
C VAL A 71 0.68 13.58 10.45
N TRP A 72 1.43 13.27 9.39
CA TRP A 72 2.22 14.25 8.65
C TRP A 72 1.44 15.56 8.65
N LEU A 73 1.90 16.56 9.42
CA LEU A 73 1.06 17.66 9.87
C LEU A 73 0.33 18.19 8.65
N SER A 74 -1.00 18.01 8.60
CA SER A 74 -1.78 18.36 7.42
C SER A 74 -1.74 19.87 7.28
N GLY A 75 -0.72 20.36 6.56
CA GLY A 75 -0.42 21.76 6.43
C GLY A 75 -1.59 22.45 5.77
N ARG A 76 -2.20 23.39 6.49
CA ARG A 76 -3.18 24.31 5.93
C ARG A 76 -2.44 25.57 5.48
N LEU A 77 -2.26 25.72 4.18
CA LEU A 77 -1.74 26.97 3.63
C LEU A 77 -2.88 27.99 3.51
N GLY A 78 -2.75 29.11 4.23
CA GLY A 78 -3.68 30.23 4.12
C GLY A 78 -3.65 30.87 2.72
N SER A 79 -4.74 31.53 2.33
CA SER A 79 -4.99 31.98 0.95
C SER A 79 -3.89 32.88 0.33
N ALA A 80 -3.21 33.71 1.13
CA ALA A 80 -2.10 34.56 0.68
C ALA A 80 -0.76 33.81 0.46
N ALA A 81 -0.58 32.66 1.11
CA ALA A 81 0.55 31.75 0.88
C ALA A 81 0.25 30.82 -0.31
N ALA A 82 -1.00 30.37 -0.44
CA ALA A 82 -1.46 29.61 -1.61
C ALA A 82 -1.27 30.42 -2.91
N ALA A 83 -1.66 31.69 -2.97
CA ALA A 83 -1.56 32.50 -4.19
C ALA A 83 -0.12 32.73 -4.72
N ARG A 84 0.91 32.62 -3.86
CA ARG A 84 2.32 32.76 -4.28
C ARG A 84 3.00 31.43 -4.62
N ASN A 85 2.48 30.33 -4.10
CA ASN A 85 3.02 28.98 -4.23
C ASN A 85 1.96 28.00 -4.74
N ALA A 86 1.22 28.40 -5.77
CA ALA A 86 0.21 27.58 -6.45
C ALA A 86 0.51 27.49 -7.95
N PRO A 87 0.12 26.38 -8.59
CA PRO A 87 0.13 26.29 -10.05
C PRO A 87 -0.92 27.20 -10.69
N PRO A 88 -0.83 27.44 -12.01
CA PRO A 88 -1.93 28.03 -12.76
C PRO A 88 -3.20 27.17 -12.67
N PRO A 89 -4.39 27.80 -12.56
CA PRO A 89 -5.65 27.07 -12.47
C PRO A 89 -6.02 26.37 -13.79
N GLY A 90 -6.96 25.43 -13.72
CA GLY A 90 -7.64 24.84 -14.89
C GLY A 90 -6.95 23.65 -15.56
N ARG A 91 -5.81 23.19 -15.04
CA ARG A 91 -5.10 22.02 -15.59
C ARG A 91 -5.86 20.71 -15.37
N GLU A 92 -6.26 20.04 -16.45
CA GLU A 92 -6.98 18.73 -16.41
C GLU A 92 -8.31 18.79 -15.66
N GLU A 93 -8.92 19.98 -15.63
CA GLU A 93 -10.23 20.20 -15.02
C GLU A 93 -11.36 19.74 -15.95
N SER A 94 -12.27 18.93 -15.41
CA SER A 94 -13.53 18.56 -16.03
C SER A 94 -14.67 19.41 -15.47
N ALA A 95 -15.72 19.63 -16.26
CA ALA A 95 -16.94 20.32 -15.82
C ALA A 95 -17.78 19.49 -14.83
N VAL A 96 -17.53 18.18 -14.75
CA VAL A 96 -18.24 17.21 -13.89
C VAL A 96 -17.24 16.25 -13.25
N PRO A 97 -17.59 15.62 -12.10
CA PRO A 97 -16.76 14.60 -11.49
C PRO A 97 -16.35 13.51 -12.48
N LEU A 98 -15.08 13.09 -12.43
CA LEU A 98 -14.53 12.06 -13.33
C LEU A 98 -15.06 10.65 -13.03
N GLY A 99 -15.59 10.48 -11.82
CA GLY A 99 -16.31 9.31 -11.38
C GLY A 99 -17.23 9.69 -10.23
N THR A 100 -18.05 8.75 -9.78
CA THR A 100 -18.95 8.92 -8.65
C THR A 100 -18.82 7.74 -7.70
N PRO A 101 -18.94 7.95 -6.39
CA PRO A 101 -19.08 6.85 -5.44
C PRO A 101 -20.23 5.90 -5.82
N PRO A 102 -20.21 4.64 -5.34
CA PRO A 102 -21.29 3.70 -5.58
C PRO A 102 -22.63 4.23 -5.05
N LEU A 103 -23.69 4.23 -5.88
CA LEU A 103 -25.03 4.71 -5.51
C LEU A 103 -25.66 3.95 -4.33
N GLY A 104 -25.21 2.73 -4.06
CA GLY A 104 -25.62 1.89 -2.94
C GLY A 104 -24.59 1.80 -1.81
N ALA A 105 -23.67 2.77 -1.71
CA ALA A 105 -22.72 2.78 -0.60
C ALA A 105 -23.48 2.73 0.74
N PRO A 106 -22.99 1.94 1.73
CA PRO A 106 -23.62 1.86 3.03
C PRO A 106 -23.84 3.25 3.64
N THR A 107 -24.98 3.45 4.30
CA THR A 107 -25.28 4.70 5.03
C THR A 107 -25.16 4.52 6.53
N THR A 108 -24.72 3.34 6.98
CA THR A 108 -24.62 2.92 8.38
C THR A 108 -23.20 2.45 8.68
N GLY A 109 -22.77 2.59 9.93
CA GLY A 109 -21.42 2.25 10.39
C GLY A 109 -20.62 3.50 10.81
N PRO A 110 -19.64 3.36 11.71
CA PRO A 110 -18.87 4.50 12.18
C PRO A 110 -17.82 4.91 11.15
N TYR A 111 -17.68 6.22 10.94
CA TYR A 111 -16.57 6.84 10.21
C TYR A 111 -16.25 8.21 10.82
N SER A 112 -15.05 8.72 10.54
CA SER A 112 -14.62 10.07 10.87
C SER A 112 -13.84 10.67 9.70
N PHE A 113 -13.58 11.98 9.72
CA PHE A 113 -12.77 12.66 8.72
C PHE A 113 -11.53 13.26 9.36
N LEU A 114 -10.39 13.20 8.66
CA LEU A 114 -9.14 13.81 9.11
C LEU A 114 -9.26 15.33 9.26
N GLN A 115 -10.03 15.97 8.37
CA GLN A 115 -10.34 17.38 8.45
C GLN A 115 -11.78 17.66 8.07
N THR A 116 -12.38 18.58 8.81
CA THR A 116 -13.67 19.19 8.47
C THR A 116 -13.49 20.66 8.09
N GLN A 117 -14.46 21.19 7.36
CA GLN A 117 -14.61 22.60 7.07
C GLN A 117 -14.93 23.38 8.36
N SER A 118 -15.05 24.70 8.26
CA SER A 118 -15.38 25.56 9.40
C SER A 118 -16.74 25.28 10.05
N ASP A 119 -17.64 24.56 9.35
CA ASP A 119 -18.92 24.10 9.90
C ASP A 119 -18.78 22.92 10.88
N GLY A 120 -17.59 22.32 10.96
CA GLY A 120 -17.29 21.19 11.84
C GLY A 120 -17.87 19.85 11.37
N VAL A 121 -18.56 19.80 10.23
CA VAL A 121 -19.32 18.62 9.77
C VAL A 121 -18.93 18.21 8.34
N SER A 122 -18.81 19.17 7.42
CA SER A 122 -18.47 18.87 6.03
C SER A 122 -16.99 18.47 5.93
N PRO A 123 -16.64 17.39 5.23
CA PRO A 123 -15.23 17.01 5.08
C PRO A 123 -14.46 17.98 4.19
N VAL A 124 -13.16 18.09 4.44
CA VAL A 124 -12.20 18.54 3.42
C VAL A 124 -12.04 17.40 2.41
N THR A 125 -12.10 17.73 1.12
CA THR A 125 -12.08 16.75 0.03
C THR A 125 -11.10 17.17 -1.06
N TYR A 126 -10.69 16.20 -1.89
CA TYR A 126 -10.09 16.49 -3.19
C TYR A 126 -11.15 16.98 -4.18
N ASP A 127 -10.73 17.72 -5.21
CA ASP A 127 -11.58 18.04 -6.36
C ASP A 127 -11.82 16.76 -7.20
N PRO A 128 -13.05 16.19 -7.24
CA PRO A 128 -13.30 14.96 -7.98
C PRO A 128 -13.38 15.18 -9.50
N CYS A 129 -13.29 16.42 -9.95
CA CYS A 129 -13.35 16.83 -11.36
C CYS A 129 -11.95 16.91 -11.97
N ARG A 130 -10.92 16.47 -11.23
CA ARG A 130 -9.53 16.34 -11.67
C ARG A 130 -8.97 14.97 -11.28
N PRO A 131 -8.06 14.41 -12.09
CA PRO A 131 -7.36 13.19 -11.68
C PRO A 131 -6.38 13.50 -10.54
N LEU A 132 -6.28 12.58 -9.59
CA LEU A 132 -5.26 12.60 -8.55
C LEU A 132 -4.00 11.92 -9.10
N HIS A 133 -3.04 12.74 -9.48
CA HIS A 133 -1.74 12.24 -9.92
C HIS A 133 -0.92 11.72 -8.74
N TYR A 134 -0.21 10.62 -8.94
CA TYR A 134 0.72 10.07 -7.95
C TYR A 134 2.03 9.61 -8.58
N VAL A 135 3.11 9.70 -7.80
CA VAL A 135 4.44 9.18 -8.13
C VAL A 135 4.86 8.20 -7.04
N VAL A 136 5.66 7.20 -7.43
CA VAL A 136 6.12 6.17 -6.50
C VAL A 136 7.63 6.23 -6.33
N ARG A 137 8.14 6.38 -5.10
CA ARG A 137 9.54 6.08 -4.81
C ARG A 137 9.68 4.59 -4.51
N THR A 138 10.31 3.86 -5.41
CA THR A 138 10.42 2.39 -5.37
C THR A 138 11.56 1.87 -4.50
N ASP A 139 12.46 2.74 -4.06
CA ASP A 139 13.60 2.36 -3.22
C ASP A 139 13.11 1.77 -1.89
N GLY A 140 13.56 0.56 -1.56
CA GLY A 140 13.13 -0.16 -0.35
C GLY A 140 11.77 -0.87 -0.47
N ALA A 141 11.18 -0.92 -1.67
CA ALA A 141 9.93 -1.66 -1.89
C ALA A 141 10.07 -3.17 -1.63
N PRO A 142 9.10 -3.81 -0.96
CA PRO A 142 9.02 -5.26 -0.89
C PRO A 142 8.70 -5.85 -2.27
N VAL A 143 9.00 -7.14 -2.45
CA VAL A 143 8.56 -7.90 -3.64
C VAL A 143 7.03 -7.84 -3.74
N GLY A 144 6.51 -7.36 -4.87
CA GLY A 144 5.07 -7.16 -5.10
C GLY A 144 4.49 -5.89 -4.47
N GLY A 145 5.32 -4.95 -3.98
CA GLY A 145 4.87 -3.68 -3.41
C GLY A 145 4.09 -2.81 -4.40
N ASP A 146 4.44 -2.87 -5.68
CA ASP A 146 3.71 -2.23 -6.78
C ASP A 146 2.27 -2.75 -6.89
N VAL A 147 2.08 -4.07 -6.77
CA VAL A 147 0.75 -4.71 -6.79
C VAL A 147 -0.07 -4.30 -5.56
N LEU A 148 0.55 -4.15 -4.39
CA LEU A 148 -0.14 -3.68 -3.18
C LEU A 148 -0.67 -2.25 -3.37
N ILE A 149 0.16 -1.34 -3.90
CA ILE A 149 -0.22 0.05 -4.18
C ILE A 149 -1.36 0.09 -5.21
N ALA A 150 -1.21 -0.63 -6.33
CA ALA A 150 -2.23 -0.67 -7.38
C ALA A 150 -3.56 -1.22 -6.86
N THR A 151 -3.52 -2.27 -6.04
CA THR A 151 -4.73 -2.87 -5.43
C THR A 151 -5.41 -1.89 -4.47
N GLY A 152 -4.64 -1.21 -3.62
CA GLY A 152 -5.18 -0.22 -2.68
C GLY A 152 -5.81 0.96 -3.40
N LEU A 153 -5.14 1.53 -4.41
CA LEU A 153 -5.66 2.64 -5.21
C LEU A 153 -6.94 2.26 -5.95
N ALA A 154 -7.04 1.04 -6.48
CA ALA A 154 -8.25 0.54 -7.11
C ALA A 154 -9.43 0.48 -6.12
N ARG A 155 -9.20 0.00 -4.89
CA ARG A 155 -10.24 -0.04 -3.83
C ARG A 155 -10.70 1.35 -3.41
N ILE A 156 -9.77 2.31 -3.27
CA ILE A 156 -10.12 3.69 -2.93
C ILE A 156 -10.86 4.36 -4.08
N SER A 157 -10.42 4.14 -5.33
CA SER A 157 -11.12 4.64 -6.52
C SER A 157 -12.55 4.09 -6.60
N GLU A 158 -12.75 2.78 -6.36
CA GLU A 158 -14.08 2.17 -6.33
C GLU A 158 -14.99 2.77 -5.24
N ALA A 159 -14.46 3.02 -4.05
CA ALA A 159 -15.25 3.53 -2.93
C ALA A 159 -15.57 5.04 -3.01
N THR A 160 -14.73 5.81 -3.69
CA THR A 160 -14.82 7.28 -3.74
C THR A 160 -15.24 7.82 -5.11
N GLY A 161 -15.05 7.07 -6.19
CA GLY A 161 -15.14 7.57 -7.56
C GLY A 161 -13.95 8.43 -8.01
N LEU A 162 -13.00 8.75 -7.13
CA LEU A 162 -11.79 9.51 -7.48
C LEU A 162 -10.94 8.71 -8.48
N GLN A 163 -10.35 9.40 -9.45
CA GLN A 163 -9.52 8.80 -10.49
C GLN A 163 -8.05 9.05 -10.19
N PHE A 164 -7.24 7.99 -10.15
CA PHE A 164 -5.80 8.08 -9.88
C PHE A 164 -4.99 7.86 -11.16
N VAL A 165 -3.99 8.72 -11.38
CA VAL A 165 -3.10 8.64 -12.56
C VAL A 165 -1.65 8.48 -12.10
N ALA A 166 -0.99 7.42 -12.58
CA ALA A 166 0.40 7.17 -12.29
C ALA A 166 1.30 8.05 -13.18
N ASP A 167 2.18 8.82 -12.55
CA ASP A 167 3.19 9.62 -13.25
C ASP A 167 4.57 8.94 -13.29
N GLY A 168 4.65 7.69 -12.83
CA GLY A 168 5.87 6.90 -12.81
C GLY A 168 6.66 7.01 -11.50
N SER A 169 7.94 6.67 -11.57
CA SER A 169 8.84 6.62 -10.42
C SER A 169 9.42 7.99 -10.07
N THR A 170 9.74 8.21 -8.80
CA THR A 170 10.45 9.41 -8.31
C THR A 170 11.59 9.04 -7.36
N THR A 171 12.56 9.94 -7.23
CA THR A 171 13.62 9.89 -6.19
C THR A 171 13.34 10.83 -5.02
N GLU A 172 12.15 11.45 -4.98
CA GLU A 172 11.75 12.29 -3.86
C GLU A 172 11.65 11.50 -2.56
N ALA A 173 12.45 11.88 -1.56
CA ALA A 173 12.35 11.33 -0.22
C ALA A 173 11.12 11.88 0.54
N PRO A 174 10.50 11.08 1.42
CA PRO A 174 9.40 11.53 2.25
C PRO A 174 9.86 12.64 3.20
N MET A 175 9.02 13.66 3.37
CA MET A 175 9.32 14.86 4.16
C MET A 175 8.04 15.39 4.81
N GLU A 176 8.17 15.87 6.06
CA GLU A 176 7.05 16.36 6.87
C GLU A 176 6.33 17.55 6.28
N HIS A 177 7.13 18.54 5.95
CA HIS A 177 6.63 19.79 5.41
C HIS A 177 6.87 19.81 3.91
N ARG A 178 6.41 18.74 3.22
CA ARG A 178 6.55 18.61 1.76
C ARG A 178 5.82 19.77 1.05
N PRO A 179 6.51 20.59 0.24
CA PRO A 179 5.85 21.63 -0.54
C PRO A 179 4.83 21.03 -1.50
N VAL A 180 3.61 21.57 -1.47
CA VAL A 180 2.51 21.18 -2.37
C VAL A 180 2.73 21.67 -3.80
N TYR A 181 3.69 22.57 -4.04
CA TYR A 181 4.03 23.07 -5.37
C TYR A 181 5.55 22.99 -5.58
N GLN A 182 5.98 22.14 -6.52
CA GLN A 182 7.39 21.86 -6.80
C GLN A 182 7.66 21.97 -8.32
N PRO A 183 7.68 23.19 -8.88
CA PRO A 183 7.75 23.39 -10.32
C PRO A 183 9.02 22.84 -10.97
N ASP A 184 10.15 22.87 -10.28
CA ASP A 184 11.43 22.37 -10.81
C ASP A 184 11.45 20.85 -10.98
N ARG A 185 10.62 20.12 -10.21
CA ARG A 185 10.55 18.65 -10.25
C ARG A 185 9.32 18.14 -11.01
N TYR A 186 8.15 18.68 -10.68
CA TYR A 186 6.88 18.18 -11.19
C TYR A 186 6.21 19.13 -12.19
N GLY A 187 6.84 20.25 -12.52
CA GLY A 187 6.28 21.25 -13.43
C GLY A 187 5.19 22.10 -12.76
N ARG A 188 4.55 22.95 -13.57
CA ARG A 188 3.58 23.96 -13.10
C ARG A 188 2.21 23.35 -12.75
N ARG A 189 2.20 22.46 -11.76
CA ARG A 189 1.03 21.75 -11.22
C ARG A 189 1.23 21.51 -9.72
N TRP A 190 0.15 21.19 -9.00
CA TRP A 190 0.28 20.66 -7.65
C TRP A 190 1.19 19.44 -7.68
N ALA A 191 2.06 19.32 -6.68
CA ALA A 191 2.93 18.17 -6.55
C ALA A 191 2.05 16.91 -6.47
N PRO A 192 2.30 15.88 -7.30
CA PRO A 192 1.54 14.65 -7.24
C PRO A 192 1.66 14.03 -5.84
N VAL A 193 0.69 13.20 -5.47
CA VAL A 193 0.77 12.38 -4.26
C VAL A 193 2.06 11.57 -4.31
N LEU A 194 2.86 11.68 -3.26
CA LEU A 194 4.06 10.87 -3.11
C LEU A 194 3.70 9.58 -2.38
N ILE A 195 3.88 8.43 -3.04
CA ILE A 195 3.85 7.12 -2.38
C ILE A 195 5.28 6.63 -2.25
N ALA A 196 5.79 6.51 -1.03
CA ALA A 196 7.18 6.16 -0.77
C ALA A 196 7.29 4.95 0.15
N TRP A 197 8.13 4.00 -0.23
CA TRP A 197 8.66 3.01 0.70
C TRP A 197 9.77 3.65 1.52
N SER A 198 9.81 3.37 2.82
CA SER A 198 10.77 3.94 3.76
C SER A 198 11.15 2.92 4.83
N THR A 199 11.96 3.36 5.80
CA THR A 199 12.33 2.60 6.99
C THR A 199 12.21 3.50 8.23
N PRO A 200 12.14 2.93 9.44
CA PRO A 200 12.19 3.72 10.68
C PRO A 200 13.46 4.57 10.84
N ALA A 201 14.54 4.23 10.13
CA ALA A 201 15.77 5.02 10.15
C ALA A 201 15.68 6.30 9.31
N GLU A 202 14.93 6.27 8.21
CA GLU A 202 14.70 7.44 7.34
C GLU A 202 13.47 8.24 7.77
N THR A 203 12.42 7.54 8.21
CA THR A 203 11.17 8.13 8.71
C THR A 203 10.93 7.62 10.13
N PRO A 204 11.42 8.32 11.17
CA PRO A 204 11.30 7.90 12.56
C PRO A 204 9.87 7.63 13.06
N GLU A 205 8.86 8.22 12.42
CA GLU A 205 7.43 7.97 12.70
C GLU A 205 7.00 6.52 12.43
N LEU A 206 7.76 5.78 11.62
CA LEU A 206 7.51 4.36 11.36
C LEU A 206 8.07 3.43 12.46
N ALA A 207 8.75 3.98 13.47
CA ALA A 207 9.33 3.15 14.53
C ALA A 207 8.25 2.41 15.35
N GLY A 208 8.57 1.19 15.77
CA GLY A 208 7.66 0.34 16.55
C GLY A 208 6.75 -0.49 15.65
N ASP A 209 5.46 -0.50 15.96
CA ASP A 209 4.46 -1.35 15.29
C ASP A 209 3.70 -0.62 14.15
N VAL A 210 4.29 0.45 13.61
CA VAL A 210 3.71 1.30 12.56
C VAL A 210 4.12 0.79 11.18
N ALA A 211 3.15 0.27 10.42
CA ALA A 211 3.40 -0.24 9.07
C ALA A 211 3.29 0.83 7.96
N GLY A 212 2.74 2.00 8.28
CA GLY A 212 2.60 3.11 7.36
C GLY A 212 2.07 4.39 8.04
N SER A 213 2.17 5.49 7.30
CA SER A 213 1.61 6.80 7.67
C SER A 213 1.22 7.55 6.40
N ALA A 214 0.05 8.16 6.41
CA ALA A 214 -0.45 8.92 5.27
C ALA A 214 -1.21 10.18 5.68
N GLY A 215 -1.25 11.13 4.76
CA GLY A 215 -2.00 12.36 4.94
C GLY A 215 -2.01 13.24 3.69
N SER A 216 -2.81 14.29 3.75
CA SER A 216 -2.96 15.25 2.67
C SER A 216 -2.75 16.68 3.13
N SER A 217 -2.21 17.49 2.22
CA SER A 217 -2.04 18.92 2.38
C SER A 217 -3.19 19.65 1.72
N SER A 218 -3.71 20.68 2.39
CA SER A 218 -4.84 21.46 1.91
C SER A 218 -4.55 22.94 1.74
N VAL A 219 -5.26 23.54 0.80
CA VAL A 219 -5.26 24.99 0.56
C VAL A 219 -6.67 25.54 0.75
N THR A 220 -6.77 26.77 1.22
CA THR A 220 -8.06 27.45 1.36
C THR A 220 -8.30 28.41 0.20
N LEU A 221 -9.30 28.09 -0.63
CA LEU A 221 -9.80 28.94 -1.72
C LEU A 221 -11.20 29.45 -1.35
N HIS A 222 -11.41 30.76 -1.40
CA HIS A 222 -12.69 31.41 -1.07
C HIS A 222 -13.34 30.97 0.26
N GLY A 223 -12.52 30.62 1.26
CA GLY A 223 -12.99 30.19 2.59
C GLY A 223 -13.25 28.69 2.73
N THR A 224 -13.12 27.90 1.66
CA THR A 224 -13.26 26.44 1.68
C THR A 224 -11.89 25.79 1.53
N ALA A 225 -11.60 24.79 2.37
CA ALA A 225 -10.36 24.02 2.30
C ALA A 225 -10.52 22.83 1.34
N HIS A 226 -9.48 22.58 0.54
CA HIS A 226 -9.42 21.49 -0.43
C HIS A 226 -8.06 20.79 -0.36
N TYR A 227 -8.06 19.46 -0.43
CA TYR A 227 -6.82 18.71 -0.59
C TYR A 227 -6.28 18.87 -2.01
N VAL A 228 -4.97 19.10 -2.14
CA VAL A 228 -4.30 19.33 -3.44
C VAL A 228 -3.11 18.43 -3.69
N SER A 229 -2.58 17.80 -2.64
CA SER A 229 -1.41 16.93 -2.66
C SER A 229 -1.44 16.09 -1.38
N GLY A 230 -0.63 15.04 -1.35
CA GLY A 230 -0.48 14.22 -0.15
C GLY A 230 0.77 13.37 -0.18
N ILE A 231 0.95 12.61 0.89
CA ILE A 231 2.04 11.67 1.06
C ILE A 231 1.51 10.38 1.71
N VAL A 232 2.00 9.25 1.23
CA VAL A 232 1.81 7.92 1.81
C VAL A 232 3.19 7.33 1.98
N VAL A 233 3.55 7.00 3.22
CA VAL A 233 4.84 6.40 3.55
C VAL A 233 4.60 5.03 4.14
N LEU A 234 5.22 4.02 3.56
CA LEU A 234 5.04 2.61 3.91
C LEU A 234 6.36 2.03 4.42
N ASP A 235 6.31 1.32 5.55
CA ASP A 235 7.49 0.63 6.10
C ASP A 235 7.78 -0.64 5.27
N GLY A 236 8.81 -0.56 4.42
CA GLY A 236 9.22 -1.67 3.56
C GLY A 236 9.59 -2.94 4.34
N PRO A 237 10.49 -2.86 5.34
CA PRO A 237 10.79 -3.97 6.25
C PRO A 237 9.56 -4.58 6.94
N ALA A 238 8.67 -3.76 7.52
CA ALA A 238 7.48 -4.25 8.23
C ALA A 238 6.50 -4.93 7.28
N ILE A 239 6.25 -4.35 6.09
CA ILE A 239 5.40 -4.98 5.07
C ILE A 239 6.05 -6.27 4.53
N THR A 240 7.38 -6.32 4.37
CA THR A 240 8.09 -7.55 4.00
C THR A 240 7.87 -8.66 5.02
N GLN A 241 7.98 -8.33 6.31
CA GLN A 241 7.71 -9.27 7.39
C GLN A 241 6.25 -9.74 7.38
N LEU A 242 5.31 -8.80 7.16
CA LEU A 242 3.89 -9.09 7.08
C LEU A 242 3.56 -10.04 5.93
N LEU A 243 4.14 -9.82 4.74
CA LEU A 243 3.98 -10.68 3.57
C LEU A 243 4.46 -12.12 3.82
N GLY A 244 5.42 -12.33 4.72
CA GLY A 244 5.90 -13.65 5.12
C GLY A 244 4.97 -14.40 6.09
N SER A 245 3.91 -13.76 6.59
CA SER A 245 2.98 -14.35 7.56
C SER A 245 1.82 -15.12 6.88
N ALA A 246 1.09 -15.92 7.68
CA ALA A 246 -0.14 -16.53 7.21
C ALA A 246 -1.18 -15.45 6.85
N ASN A 247 -1.76 -15.52 5.65
CA ASN A 247 -2.61 -14.46 5.07
C ASN A 247 -1.89 -13.11 4.87
N GLY A 248 -0.55 -13.09 4.85
CA GLY A 248 0.27 -11.89 4.78
C GLY A 248 -0.06 -10.93 3.64
N THR A 249 -0.39 -11.47 2.45
CA THR A 249 -0.81 -10.64 1.30
C THR A 249 -2.10 -9.86 1.59
N ALA A 250 -3.11 -10.50 2.18
CA ALA A 250 -4.37 -9.82 2.50
C ALA A 250 -4.16 -8.75 3.57
N LEU A 251 -3.33 -9.05 4.59
CA LEU A 251 -2.96 -8.09 5.62
C LEU A 251 -2.22 -6.88 5.04
N ALA A 252 -1.22 -7.10 4.19
CA ALA A 252 -0.47 -6.03 3.54
C ALA A 252 -1.36 -5.17 2.63
N GLN A 253 -2.29 -5.80 1.88
CA GLN A 253 -3.29 -5.06 1.11
C GLN A 253 -4.21 -4.23 2.01
N GLY A 254 -4.60 -4.76 3.17
CA GLY A 254 -5.38 -4.04 4.19
C GLY A 254 -4.66 -2.80 4.69
N VAL A 255 -3.40 -2.93 5.09
CA VAL A 255 -2.55 -1.81 5.53
C VAL A 255 -2.42 -0.74 4.45
N VAL A 256 -2.04 -1.12 3.22
CA VAL A 256 -1.90 -0.13 2.13
C VAL A 256 -3.24 0.54 1.79
N THR A 257 -4.35 -0.20 1.88
CA THR A 257 -5.69 0.39 1.68
C THR A 257 -6.05 1.36 2.81
N HIS A 258 -5.69 1.06 4.07
CA HIS A 258 -5.89 1.94 5.23
C HIS A 258 -5.15 3.27 5.05
N GLU A 259 -3.87 3.22 4.69
CA GLU A 259 -3.08 4.44 4.47
C GLU A 259 -3.63 5.26 3.29
N LEU A 260 -4.07 4.61 2.22
CA LEU A 260 -4.70 5.31 1.09
C LEU A 260 -6.08 5.87 1.43
N ALA A 261 -6.80 5.30 2.41
CA ALA A 261 -8.04 5.88 2.92
C ALA A 261 -7.75 7.17 3.72
N HIS A 262 -6.67 7.19 4.51
CA HIS A 262 -6.17 8.41 5.14
C HIS A 262 -5.78 9.47 4.12
N LEU A 263 -5.09 9.09 3.05
CA LEU A 263 -4.73 10.01 1.97
C LEU A 263 -5.97 10.78 1.48
N VAL A 264 -7.09 10.11 1.22
CA VAL A 264 -8.30 10.78 0.72
C VAL A 264 -9.14 11.46 1.81
N GLY A 265 -8.72 11.42 3.07
CA GLY A 265 -9.30 12.18 4.18
C GLY A 265 -10.12 11.37 5.18
N LEU A 266 -10.18 10.04 5.08
CA LEU A 266 -10.89 9.20 6.04
C LEU A 266 -10.08 9.09 7.34
N GLY A 267 -10.71 9.32 8.48
CA GLY A 267 -10.07 9.25 9.80
C GLY A 267 -10.28 7.90 10.49
N HIS A 268 -9.58 7.71 11.62
CA HIS A 268 -9.75 6.53 12.45
C HIS A 268 -11.12 6.48 13.15
N VAL A 269 -11.55 5.26 13.45
CA VAL A 269 -12.68 4.99 14.34
C VAL A 269 -12.33 3.88 15.33
N ASN A 270 -12.85 3.96 16.55
CA ASN A 270 -12.62 2.95 17.58
C ASN A 270 -13.58 1.76 17.45
N ASP A 271 -13.72 1.22 16.23
CA ASP A 271 -14.51 0.03 15.93
C ASP A 271 -13.60 -1.04 15.31
N PRO A 272 -13.37 -2.19 15.98
CA PRO A 272 -12.43 -3.22 15.51
C PRO A 272 -12.95 -3.99 14.28
N THR A 273 -14.17 -3.72 13.83
CA THR A 273 -14.72 -4.30 12.59
C THR A 273 -14.44 -3.46 11.36
N GLN A 274 -13.99 -2.21 11.54
CA GLN A 274 -13.65 -1.30 10.46
C GLN A 274 -12.16 -1.39 10.12
N LEU A 275 -11.83 -1.27 8.84
CA LEU A 275 -10.43 -1.20 8.39
C LEU A 275 -9.76 0.05 8.97
N MET A 276 -10.51 1.14 9.17
CA MET A 276 -10.01 2.36 9.81
C MET A 276 -9.92 2.28 11.34
N ASN A 277 -9.88 1.08 11.93
CA ASN A 277 -9.41 0.94 13.30
C ASN A 277 -7.91 1.28 13.37
N PRO A 278 -7.44 2.09 14.34
CA PRO A 278 -6.02 2.41 14.48
C PRO A 278 -5.17 1.19 14.88
N THR A 279 -5.79 0.11 15.35
CA THR A 279 -5.12 -1.15 15.66
C THR A 279 -5.56 -2.20 14.64
N ALA A 280 -4.63 -2.71 13.85
CA ALA A 280 -4.95 -3.70 12.83
C ALA A 280 -5.46 -5.00 13.47
N ALA A 281 -6.61 -5.47 13.00
CA ALA A 281 -7.14 -6.79 13.33
C ALA A 281 -6.82 -7.78 12.20
N VAL A 282 -6.27 -8.95 12.54
CA VAL A 282 -5.80 -9.93 11.54
C VAL A 282 -6.90 -10.46 10.60
N ASN A 283 -8.16 -10.30 10.96
CA ASN A 283 -9.33 -10.71 10.20
C ASN A 283 -10.00 -9.55 9.42
N VAL A 284 -9.50 -8.32 9.54
CA VAL A 284 -10.03 -7.13 8.84
C VAL A 284 -9.00 -6.65 7.84
N THR A 285 -9.19 -7.01 6.58
CA THR A 285 -8.22 -6.77 5.47
C THR A 285 -8.84 -6.02 4.29
N SER A 286 -10.08 -5.57 4.44
CA SER A 286 -10.88 -4.91 3.41
C SER A 286 -11.77 -3.87 4.06
N LEU A 287 -12.15 -2.85 3.28
CA LEU A 287 -13.06 -1.80 3.71
C LEU A 287 -14.39 -2.41 4.19
N ALA A 288 -14.83 -2.02 5.38
CA ALA A 288 -16.12 -2.38 5.95
C ALA A 288 -17.16 -1.29 5.66
N ASP A 289 -18.36 -1.44 6.22
CA ASP A 289 -19.50 -0.57 5.89
C ASP A 289 -19.27 0.89 6.27
N GLY A 290 -18.74 1.16 7.46
CA GLY A 290 -18.41 2.52 7.90
C GLY A 290 -17.31 3.15 7.05
N ASP A 291 -16.26 2.39 6.74
CA ASP A 291 -15.19 2.85 5.86
C ASP A 291 -15.72 3.26 4.47
N ARG A 292 -16.55 2.41 3.86
CA ARG A 292 -17.19 2.69 2.56
C ARG A 292 -18.14 3.88 2.62
N ALA A 293 -18.90 4.01 3.71
CA ALA A 293 -19.80 5.15 3.93
C ALA A 293 -19.02 6.47 3.97
N GLY A 294 -17.92 6.52 4.73
CA GLY A 294 -17.05 7.70 4.82
C GLY A 294 -16.35 8.02 3.50
N LEU A 295 -15.79 7.02 2.82
CA LEU A 295 -15.15 7.19 1.50
C LEU A 295 -16.12 7.70 0.44
N ALA A 296 -17.35 7.20 0.43
CA ALA A 296 -18.35 7.71 -0.49
C ALA A 296 -18.63 9.20 -0.26
N ARG A 297 -18.66 9.66 0.99
CA ARG A 297 -18.83 11.10 1.31
C ARG A 297 -17.63 11.92 0.86
N LEU A 298 -16.40 11.42 1.03
CA LEU A 298 -15.18 12.08 0.56
C LEU A 298 -15.12 12.22 -0.97
N GLY A 299 -15.75 11.29 -1.70
CA GLY A 299 -15.87 11.34 -3.16
C GLY A 299 -16.90 12.33 -3.70
N THR A 300 -17.78 12.87 -2.86
CA THR A 300 -18.83 13.83 -3.24
C THR A 300 -18.43 15.30 -3.10
N GLY A 301 -17.12 15.60 -3.09
CA GLY A 301 -16.62 16.97 -3.08
C GLY A 301 -17.16 17.81 -4.26
N ALA A 302 -17.20 19.13 -4.09
CA ALA A 302 -17.54 20.02 -5.20
C ALA A 302 -16.37 20.10 -6.20
N CYS A 303 -16.67 20.25 -7.50
CA CYS A 303 -15.64 20.69 -8.45
C CYS A 303 -15.10 22.06 -7.99
N VAL A 304 -13.79 22.30 -8.16
CA VAL A 304 -13.17 23.55 -7.70
C VAL A 304 -12.49 24.28 -8.88
N PRO A 305 -13.28 24.98 -9.72
CA PRO A 305 -12.71 25.83 -10.75
C PRO A 305 -11.79 26.89 -10.14
N GLY A 306 -10.57 26.98 -10.66
CA GLY A 306 -9.57 27.91 -10.12
C GLY A 306 -8.59 27.33 -9.10
N LEU A 307 -8.74 26.06 -8.72
CA LEU A 307 -7.75 25.31 -7.93
C LEU A 307 -6.53 24.93 -8.76
#